data_AF-A0A561X4Y8-F1
#
_entry.id   AF-A0A561X4Y8-F1
#
_cell.length_a   1.000
_cell.length_b   1.000
_cell.length_c   1.000
_cell.angle_alpha   90.00
_cell.angle_beta   90.00
_cell.angle_gamma   90.00
#
_symmetry.space_group_name_H-M   'P 1'
#
loop_
_entity.id
_entity.type
_entity.pdbx_description
1 polymer ?
#
loop_
_entity_poly.entity_id
_entity_poly.type
_entity_poly.pdbx_seq_one_letter_code
_entity_poly.pdbx_strand_id
1 'polypeptide(L)' 'MAVNDYVKFVTQQFVAYMDMPKEERRKRRQSRKQERPPLSYHLFGMVPFSLRLLFRRRAR' A
#
# COMPACT_ATOMS: atom_id res chain seq x y z
N MET A 1 2.64 -1.96 -37.22
CA MET A 1 1.59 -2.53 -36.35
C MET A 1 1.79 -2.21 -34.86
N ALA A 2 3.01 -2.18 -34.33
CA ALA A 2 3.28 -1.97 -32.88
C ALA A 2 2.81 -0.63 -32.25
N VAL A 3 2.79 0.48 -33.00
CA VAL A 3 2.42 1.80 -32.45
C VAL A 3 0.93 1.90 -32.14
N ASN A 4 0.08 1.27 -32.96
CA ASN A 4 -1.37 1.29 -32.77
C ASN A 4 -1.79 0.52 -31.52
N ASP A 5 -1.15 -0.62 -31.26
CA ASP A 5 -1.43 -1.44 -30.07
C ASP A 5 -1.01 -0.74 -28.78
N TYR A 6 0.07 0.03 -28.82
CA TYR A 6 0.51 0.81 -27.66
C TYR A 6 -0.48 1.95 -27.33
N VAL A 7 -0.90 2.72 -28.34
CA VAL A 7 -1.87 3.79 -28.14
C VAL A 7 -3.20 3.23 -27.65
N LYS A 8 -3.63 2.08 -28.19
CA LYS A 8 -4.83 1.36 -27.75
C LYS A 8 -4.72 0.93 -26.28
N PHE A 9 -3.57 0.39 -25.87
CA PHE A 9 -3.36 -0.01 -24.49
C PHE A 9 -3.42 1.19 -23.54
N VAL A 10 -2.73 2.29 -23.86
CA VAL A 10 -2.70 3.50 -23.02
C VAL A 10 -4.10 4.09 -22.88
N THR A 11 -4.84 4.17 -23.98
CA THR A 11 -6.22 4.68 -23.96
C THR A 11 -7.16 3.78 -23.17
N GLN A 12 -7.05 2.46 -23.31
CA GLN A 12 -7.82 1.51 -22.50
C GLN A 12 -7.56 1.67 -21.00
N GLN A 13 -6.29 1.81 -20.58
CA GLN A 13 -5.95 2.04 -19.17
C GLN A 13 -6.46 3.39 -18.66
N PHE A 14 -6.40 4.43 -19.50
CA PHE A 14 -6.88 5.76 -19.15
C PHE A 14 -8.40 5.79 -18.95
N VAL A 15 -9.17 5.19 -19.87
CA VAL A 15 -10.62 5.09 -19.78
C VAL A 15 -11.03 4.27 -18.56
N ALA A 16 -10.41 3.11 -18.34
CA ALA A 16 -10.68 2.28 -17.15
C ALA A 16 -10.39 3.03 -15.83
N TYR A 17 -9.41 3.92 -15.81
CA TYR A 17 -9.11 4.75 -14.65
C TYR A 17 -10.15 5.88 -14.44
N MET A 18 -10.60 6.50 -15.53
CA MET A 18 -11.60 7.56 -15.52
C MET A 18 -12.98 7.06 -15.10
N ASP A 19 -13.39 5.90 -15.61
CA ASP A 19 -14.66 5.24 -15.30
C ASP A 19 -14.70 4.67 -13.88
N MET A 20 -13.55 4.59 -13.19
CA MET A 20 -13.47 4.01 -11.86
C MET A 20 -14.22 4.87 -10.82
N PRO A 21 -15.34 4.39 -10.26
CA PRO A 21 -16.18 5.17 -9.37
C PRO A 21 -15.46 5.46 -8.04
N LYS A 22 -15.88 6.55 -7.37
CA LYS A 22 -15.27 6.99 -6.09
C LYS A 22 -15.31 5.90 -5.00
N GLU A 23 -16.36 5.07 -5.03
CA GLU A 23 -16.56 3.88 -4.19
C GLU A 23 -15.40 2.88 -4.34
N GLU A 24 -15.00 2.57 -5.57
CA GLU A 24 -13.97 1.58 -5.86
C GLU A 24 -12.56 2.12 -5.55
N ARG A 25 -12.36 3.43 -5.74
CA ARG A 25 -11.16 4.14 -5.28
C ARG A 25 -10.99 4.06 -3.76
N ARG A 26 -12.08 4.16 -2.99
CA ARG A 26 -12.06 3.97 -1.53
C ARG A 26 -11.75 2.54 -1.15
N LYS A 27 -12.39 1.55 -1.80
CA LYS A 27 -12.10 0.12 -1.58
C LYS A 27 -10.64 -0.23 -1.89
N ARG A 28 -10.06 0.23 -3.01
CA ARG A 28 -8.64 0.02 -3.33
C ARG A 28 -7.69 0.65 -2.32
N ARG A 29 -8.02 1.81 -1.75
CA ARG A 29 -7.21 2.43 -0.69
C ARG A 29 -7.29 1.64 0.61
N GLN A 30 -8.48 1.12 0.94
CA GLN A 30 -8.68 0.28 2.13
C GLN A 30 -8.02 -1.09 1.99
N SER A 31 -8.12 -1.75 0.83
CA SER A 31 -7.45 -3.03 0.58
C SER A 31 -5.94 -2.89 0.68
N ARG A 32 -5.34 -1.86 0.05
CA ARG A 32 -3.92 -1.55 0.20
C ARG A 32 -3.50 -1.24 1.64
N LYS A 33 -4.41 -0.72 2.46
CA LYS A 33 -4.13 -0.46 3.88
C LYS A 33 -4.22 -1.73 4.72
N GLN A 34 -5.08 -2.68 4.36
CA GLN A 34 -5.20 -3.99 5.00
C GLN A 34 -4.08 -4.96 4.57
N GLU A 35 -3.68 -4.91 3.30
CA GLU A 35 -2.60 -5.72 2.73
C GLU A 35 -1.21 -5.21 3.13
N ARG A 36 -1.09 -3.96 3.61
CA ARG A 36 0.17 -3.46 4.15
C ARG A 36 0.49 -4.26 5.42
N PRO A 37 1.58 -5.06 5.43
CA PRO A 37 2.00 -5.71 6.64
C PRO A 37 2.28 -4.63 7.69
N PRO A 38 1.92 -4.86 8.97
CA PRO A 38 2.18 -3.86 9.99
C PRO A 38 3.69 -3.55 10.02
N LEU A 39 4.05 -2.28 10.17
CA LEU A 39 5.44 -1.80 10.13
C LEU A 39 6.36 -2.56 11.10
N SER A 40 5.78 -3.20 12.12
CA SER A 40 6.45 -4.13 13.03
C SER A 40 7.12 -5.32 12.31
N TYR A 41 6.58 -5.81 11.19
CA TYR A 41 7.18 -6.86 10.37
C TYR A 41 8.46 -6.39 9.67
N HIS A 42 8.50 -5.14 9.19
CA HIS A 42 9.71 -4.57 8.58
C HIS A 42 10.84 -4.40 9.60
N LEU A 43 10.50 -4.27 10.89
CA LEU A 43 11.44 -4.07 11.98
C LEU A 43 11.80 -5.37 12.72
N PHE A 44 11.74 -6.53 12.04
CA PHE A 44 12.26 -7.84 12.46
C PHE A 44 12.08 -8.19 13.95
N GLY A 45 11.00 -7.74 14.60
CA GLY A 45 10.69 -7.96 16.02
C GLY A 45 11.69 -7.41 17.06
N MET A 46 12.97 -7.24 16.72
CA MET A 46 14.03 -6.83 17.64
C MET A 46 13.92 -5.36 18.00
N VAL A 47 13.64 -4.47 17.04
CA VAL A 47 13.49 -3.02 17.32
C VAL A 47 12.33 -2.73 18.29
N PRO A 48 11.09 -3.23 18.06
CA PRO A 48 10.01 -3.00 19.01
C PRO A 48 10.28 -3.66 20.38
N PHE A 49 11.01 -4.79 20.40
CA PHE A 49 11.43 -5.44 21.65
C PHE A 49 12.44 -4.59 22.44
N SER A 50 13.48 -4.09 21.78
CA SER A 50 14.49 -3.22 22.38
C SER A 50 13.87 -1.90 22.89
N LEU A 51 12.95 -1.29 22.12
CA LEU A 51 12.21 -0.11 22.57
C LEU A 51 11.39 -0.40 23.82
N ARG A 52 10.63 -1.51 23.84
CA ARG A 52 9.82 -1.90 25.02
C ARG A 52 10.69 -2.14 26.26
N LEU A 53 11.88 -2.71 26.08
CA LEU A 53 12.85 -2.93 27.16
C LEU A 53 13.41 -1.61 27.69
N LEU A 54 13.74 -0.66 26.81
CA LEU A 54 14.22 0.68 27.18
C LEU A 54 13.15 1.47 27.93
N PHE A 55 11.90 1.47 27.45
CA PHE A 55 10.79 2.16 28.12
C PHE A 55 10.47 1.55 29.50
N ARG A 56 10.49 0.21 29.64
CA ARG A 56 10.35 -0.45 30.97
C ARG A 56 11.48 -0.09 31.93
N ARG A 57 12.67 0.17 31.42
CA ARG A 57 13.85 0.52 32.23
C ARG A 57 13.87 2.01 32.61
N ARG A 58 13.25 2.88 31.81
CA ARG A 58 13.03 4.31 32.09
C ARG A 58 11.90 4.56 33.11
N ALA A 59 10.96 3.62 33.21
CA ALA A 59 9.84 3.68 34.16
C ALA A 59 10.16 3.10 35.55
N ARG A 60 11.43 2.76 35.82
CA ARG A 60 11.97 2.44 37.15
C ARG A 60 12.88 3.56 37.62
#